data_AF-A0A3D2SIB4-F1
#
_entry.id   AF-A0A3D2SIB4-F1
#
_cell.length_a   1.000
_cell.length_b   1.000
_cell.length_c   1.000
_cell.angle_alpha   90.00
_cell.angle_beta   90.00
_cell.angle_gamma   90.00
#
_symmetry.space_group_name_H-M   'P 1'
#
loop_
_entity.id
_entity.type
_entity.pdbx_description
1 polymer ?
#
loop_
_entity_poly.entity_id
_entity_poly.type
_entity_poly.pdbx_seq_one_letter_code
_entity_poly.pdbx_strand_id
1 'polypeptide(L)'
;KLYLAAETAVDTYKDIRFTSDHMAVLGSVGILPMCKLIREDYMKNTLHWIWDNWNWGKTWGWDYPMTAMNAARLGEPEKAVGALLMEKRTNTYLVNGHNYQDGRLRVYLPGNGGLLTAVAMMCAGWEGCKEQTPGFPKDGKWNVRWEGLNPMP
;
A
#
# COMPACT_ATOMS: atom_id res chain seq x y z
N LYS A 1 8.59 5.41 -17.08
CA LYS A 1 9.73 4.62 -16.52
C LYS A 1 9.32 4.08 -15.16
N LEU A 2 10.00 3.04 -14.67
CA LEU A 2 9.72 2.41 -13.37
C LEU A 2 10.89 2.66 -12.40
N TYR A 3 10.61 2.77 -11.11
CA TYR A 3 11.64 2.83 -10.06
C TYR A 3 12.28 1.46 -9.87
N LEU A 4 13.60 1.36 -9.94
CA LEU A 4 14.30 0.10 -9.64
C LEU A 4 14.36 -0.14 -8.12
N ALA A 5 14.47 -1.40 -7.71
CA ALA A 5 14.65 -1.75 -6.29
C ALA A 5 15.97 -1.20 -5.72
N ALA A 6 17.00 -1.12 -6.56
CA ALA A 6 18.28 -0.45 -6.32
C ALA A 6 18.86 0.03 -7.65
N GLU A 7 19.78 0.99 -7.61
CA GLU A 7 20.46 1.51 -8.83
C GLU A 7 21.10 0.38 -9.66
N THR A 8 21.66 -0.63 -9.00
CA THR A 8 22.31 -1.79 -9.63
C THR A 8 21.34 -2.91 -10.03
N ALA A 9 20.08 -2.86 -9.58
CA ALA A 9 19.08 -3.90 -9.84
C ALA A 9 18.32 -3.64 -11.16
N VAL A 10 19.05 -3.51 -12.28
CA VAL A 10 18.49 -3.15 -13.60
C VAL A 10 17.48 -4.16 -14.17
N ASP A 11 17.45 -5.38 -13.60
CA ASP A 11 16.53 -6.45 -13.97
C ASP A 11 15.34 -6.60 -13.01
N THR A 12 15.11 -5.61 -12.12
CA THR A 12 14.00 -5.59 -11.13
C THR A 12 12.66 -6.08 -11.70
N TYR A 13 12.35 -5.70 -12.94
CA TYR A 13 11.07 -5.99 -13.60
C TYR A 13 11.15 -7.03 -14.72
N LYS A 14 12.28 -7.72 -14.85
CA LYS A 14 12.50 -8.73 -15.91
C LYS A 14 12.56 -10.15 -15.36
N ASP A 15 13.05 -10.31 -14.13
CA ASP A 15 13.19 -11.61 -13.48
C ASP A 15 12.20 -11.73 -12.34
N ILE A 16 11.39 -12.80 -12.38
CA ILE A 16 10.36 -13.08 -11.36
C ILE A 16 10.94 -13.18 -9.95
N ARG A 17 12.23 -13.52 -9.79
CA ARG A 17 12.91 -13.55 -8.50
C ARG A 17 12.91 -12.18 -7.82
N PHE A 18 12.96 -11.09 -8.59
CA PHE A 18 12.94 -9.71 -8.08
C PHE A 18 11.53 -9.14 -7.88
N THR A 19 10.49 -9.89 -8.27
CA THR A 19 9.09 -9.52 -8.08
C THR A 19 8.31 -10.52 -7.22
N SER A 20 9.05 -11.37 -6.48
CA SER A 20 8.52 -12.44 -5.63
C SER A 20 8.85 -12.26 -4.15
N ASP A 21 8.82 -11.01 -3.68
CA ASP A 21 8.95 -10.62 -2.27
C ASP A 21 8.30 -9.23 -2.08
N HIS A 22 8.74 -8.45 -1.10
CA HIS A 22 8.30 -7.09 -0.84
C HIS A 22 8.58 -6.11 -1.99
N MET A 23 7.57 -5.33 -2.35
CA MET A 23 7.65 -4.23 -3.33
C MET A 23 8.08 -2.95 -2.62
N ALA A 24 9.24 -3.00 -1.96
CA ALA A 24 9.75 -1.97 -1.05
C ALA A 24 9.83 -0.56 -1.69
N VAL A 25 9.94 -0.48 -3.02
CA VAL A 25 9.89 0.79 -3.77
C VAL A 25 8.60 1.56 -3.52
N LEU A 26 7.47 0.89 -3.28
CA LEU A 26 6.23 1.57 -2.93
C LEU A 26 6.30 2.24 -1.56
N GLY A 27 7.15 1.75 -0.66
CA GLY A 27 7.38 2.32 0.66
C GLY A 27 7.91 3.75 0.62
N SER A 28 8.56 4.16 -0.47
CA SER A 28 9.06 5.53 -0.65
C SER A 28 7.98 6.60 -0.61
N VAL A 29 6.73 6.25 -0.94
CA VAL A 29 5.58 7.14 -0.73
C VAL A 29 4.43 6.47 0.03
N GLY A 30 4.47 5.16 0.27
CA GLY A 30 3.50 4.46 1.11
C GLY A 30 3.81 4.60 2.61
N ILE A 31 5.08 4.50 2.99
CA ILE A 31 5.52 4.63 4.38
C ILE A 31 6.07 6.04 4.64
N LEU A 32 6.89 6.54 3.72
CA LEU A 32 7.49 7.87 3.81
C LEU A 32 6.61 8.94 3.14
N PRO A 33 6.68 10.20 3.58
CA PRO A 33 5.99 11.30 2.92
C PRO A 33 6.58 11.56 1.53
N MET A 34 5.73 12.05 0.63
CA MET A 34 6.15 12.51 -0.69
C MET A 34 7.17 13.65 -0.54
N CYS A 35 8.26 13.61 -1.31
CA CYS A 35 9.29 14.64 -1.27
C CYS A 35 9.85 14.94 -2.66
N LYS A 36 10.65 16.01 -2.77
CA LYS A 36 11.26 16.47 -4.03
C LYS A 36 12.18 15.45 -4.72
N LEU A 37 12.59 14.38 -4.02
CA LEU A 37 13.40 13.30 -4.59
C LEU A 37 12.56 12.28 -5.36
N ILE A 38 11.24 12.27 -5.15
CA ILE A 38 10.32 11.36 -5.82
C ILE A 38 9.68 12.04 -7.02
N ARG A 39 9.77 11.36 -8.16
CA ARG A 39 9.02 11.65 -9.37
C ARG A 39 7.69 10.93 -9.32
N GLU A 40 6.62 11.70 -9.16
CA GLU A 40 5.25 11.19 -9.07
C GLU A 40 4.86 10.34 -10.29
N ASP A 41 5.20 10.79 -11.50
CA ASP A 41 4.88 10.09 -12.73
C ASP A 41 5.56 8.72 -12.83
N TYR A 42 6.79 8.59 -12.34
CA TYR A 42 7.49 7.30 -12.30
C TYR A 42 6.92 6.41 -11.20
N MET A 43 6.56 6.97 -10.04
CA MET A 43 5.96 6.21 -8.95
C MET A 43 4.56 5.69 -9.34
N LYS A 44 3.74 6.50 -10.04
CA LYS A 44 2.46 6.05 -10.61
C LYS A 44 2.62 4.91 -11.59
N ASN A 45 3.53 5.04 -12.56
CA ASN A 45 3.86 3.96 -13.48
C ASN A 45 4.34 2.69 -12.74
N THR A 46 5.12 2.87 -11.67
CA THR A 46 5.62 1.77 -10.82
C THR A 46 4.48 1.08 -10.07
N LEU A 47 3.59 1.84 -9.44
CA LEU A 47 2.39 1.31 -8.78
C LEU A 47 1.53 0.53 -9.77
N HIS A 48 1.26 1.06 -10.96
CA HIS A 48 0.44 0.38 -11.96
C HIS A 48 1.10 -0.91 -12.45
N TRP A 49 2.41 -0.89 -12.73
CA TRP A 49 3.12 -2.10 -13.12
C TRP A 49 3.07 -3.17 -12.03
N ILE A 50 3.32 -2.79 -10.78
CA ILE A 50 3.25 -3.71 -9.62
C ILE A 50 1.83 -4.26 -9.46
N TRP A 51 0.81 -3.41 -9.58
CA TRP A 51 -0.58 -3.81 -9.50
C TRP A 51 -0.90 -4.96 -10.45
N ASP A 52 -0.50 -4.83 -11.72
CA ASP A 52 -0.84 -5.78 -12.78
C ASP A 52 0.09 -7.00 -12.82
N ASN A 53 1.36 -6.87 -12.41
CA ASN A 53 2.40 -7.86 -12.71
C ASN A 53 3.11 -8.45 -11.49
N TRP A 54 2.91 -7.93 -10.28
CA TRP A 54 3.62 -8.44 -9.11
C TRP A 54 3.18 -9.86 -8.78
N ASN A 55 4.10 -10.67 -8.22
CA ASN A 55 3.75 -11.99 -7.74
C ASN A 55 3.04 -11.88 -6.38
N TRP A 56 1.77 -11.45 -6.42
CA TRP A 56 0.96 -11.22 -5.23
C TRP A 56 0.78 -12.45 -4.33
N GLY A 57 1.09 -13.66 -4.83
CA GLY A 57 1.11 -14.88 -4.01
C GLY A 57 2.32 -15.02 -3.08
N LYS A 58 3.32 -14.14 -3.22
CA LYS A 58 4.59 -14.15 -2.48
C LYS A 58 4.76 -12.97 -1.51
N THR A 59 3.78 -12.07 -1.45
CA THR A 59 3.76 -10.92 -0.53
C THR A 59 3.53 -11.33 0.92
N TRP A 60 3.74 -10.37 1.81
CA TRP A 60 3.46 -10.43 3.24
C TRP A 60 2.34 -9.47 3.63
N GLY A 61 1.75 -9.68 4.80
CA GLY A 61 0.57 -8.92 5.22
C GLY A 61 0.74 -7.40 5.31
N TRP A 62 1.97 -6.89 5.48
CA TRP A 62 2.23 -5.44 5.50
C TRP A 62 2.35 -4.82 4.09
N ASP A 63 2.49 -5.62 3.05
CA ASP A 63 2.62 -5.13 1.66
C ASP A 63 1.33 -4.46 1.17
N TYR A 64 0.17 -4.97 1.60
CA TYR A 64 -1.14 -4.43 1.23
C TYR A 64 -1.39 -3.03 1.79
N PRO A 65 -1.23 -2.76 3.09
CA PRO A 65 -1.34 -1.41 3.61
C PRO A 65 -0.26 -0.45 3.07
N MET A 66 0.97 -0.92 2.84
CA MET A 66 1.99 -0.11 2.16
C MET A 66 1.52 0.32 0.76
N THR A 67 0.98 -0.63 -0.01
CA THR A 67 0.41 -0.36 -1.35
C THR A 67 -0.79 0.59 -1.26
N ALA A 68 -1.65 0.41 -0.25
CA ALA A 68 -2.82 1.26 -0.05
C ALA A 68 -2.44 2.72 0.22
N MET A 69 -1.49 2.95 1.12
CA MET A 69 -0.99 4.29 1.44
C MET A 69 -0.29 4.94 0.24
N ASN A 70 0.47 4.15 -0.54
CA ASN A 70 1.11 4.61 -1.77
C ASN A 70 0.05 5.07 -2.79
N ALA A 71 -0.95 4.23 -3.06
CA ALA A 71 -2.04 4.56 -3.98
C ALA A 71 -2.83 5.79 -3.51
N ALA A 72 -3.14 5.90 -2.21
CA ALA A 72 -3.83 7.07 -1.66
C ALA A 72 -3.03 8.37 -1.87
N ARG A 73 -1.72 8.38 -1.60
CA ARG A 73 -0.86 9.56 -1.85
C ARG A 73 -0.74 9.92 -3.33
N LEU A 74 -0.89 8.94 -4.23
CA LEU A 74 -0.88 9.18 -5.68
C LEU A 74 -2.25 9.54 -6.26
N GLY A 75 -3.29 9.66 -5.42
CA GLY A 75 -4.64 9.98 -5.87
C GLY A 75 -5.33 8.84 -6.60
N GLU A 76 -5.06 7.60 -6.21
CA GLU A 76 -5.63 6.36 -6.77
C GLU A 76 -6.48 5.63 -5.71
N PRO A 77 -7.57 6.23 -5.22
CA PRO A 77 -8.32 5.71 -4.09
C PRO A 77 -8.97 4.34 -4.35
N GLU A 78 -9.32 4.03 -5.61
CA GLU A 78 -9.83 2.71 -5.99
C GLU A 78 -8.78 1.62 -5.76
N LYS A 79 -7.51 1.89 -6.10
CA LYS A 79 -6.40 0.98 -5.81
C LYS A 79 -6.05 0.96 -4.33
N ALA A 80 -6.22 2.08 -3.62
CA ALA A 80 -5.98 2.15 -2.18
C ALA A 80 -6.91 1.21 -1.41
N VAL A 81 -8.22 1.31 -1.65
CA VAL A 81 -9.21 0.38 -1.11
C VAL A 81 -8.99 -1.04 -1.64
N GLY A 82 -8.74 -1.19 -2.94
CA GLY A 82 -8.53 -2.49 -3.57
C GLY A 82 -7.33 -3.25 -2.99
N ALA A 83 -6.25 -2.56 -2.61
CA ALA A 83 -5.10 -3.17 -1.97
C ALA A 83 -5.47 -3.81 -0.63
N LEU A 84 -6.22 -3.09 0.22
CA LEU A 84 -6.67 -3.59 1.52
C LEU A 84 -7.66 -4.76 1.39
N LEU A 85 -8.43 -4.81 0.31
CA LEU A 85 -9.42 -5.86 0.06
C LEU A 85 -8.92 -6.97 -0.89
N MET A 86 -7.65 -6.96 -1.27
CA MET A 86 -7.12 -7.92 -2.23
C MET A 86 -7.20 -9.35 -1.68
N GLU A 87 -7.82 -10.25 -2.43
CA GLU A 87 -7.99 -11.66 -2.04
C GLU A 87 -6.68 -12.45 -2.14
N LYS A 88 -5.91 -12.42 -1.05
CA LYS A 88 -4.65 -13.17 -0.91
C LYS A 88 -4.52 -13.71 0.50
N ARG A 89 -3.84 -14.86 0.62
CA ARG A 89 -3.61 -15.54 1.91
C ARG A 89 -3.01 -14.59 2.95
N THR A 90 -2.00 -13.81 2.56
CA THR A 90 -1.25 -12.95 3.48
C THR A 90 -2.01 -11.66 3.82
N ASN A 91 -3.08 -11.34 3.09
CA ASN A 91 -4.02 -10.26 3.43
C ASN A 91 -5.22 -10.75 4.25
N THR A 92 -5.22 -12.01 4.71
CA THR A 92 -6.32 -12.58 5.49
C THR A 92 -6.22 -12.20 6.95
N TYR A 93 -7.35 -11.86 7.56
CA TYR A 93 -7.49 -11.65 9.00
C TYR A 93 -8.33 -12.78 9.57
N LEU A 94 -7.83 -13.43 10.61
CA LEU A 94 -8.51 -14.52 11.29
C LEU A 94 -9.74 -14.00 12.06
N VAL A 95 -10.61 -14.92 12.49
CA VAL A 95 -11.81 -14.59 13.30
C VAL A 95 -11.49 -13.83 14.59
N ASN A 96 -10.25 -13.93 15.10
CA ASN A 96 -9.77 -13.19 16.26
C ASN A 96 -9.14 -11.83 15.92
N GLY A 97 -9.25 -11.39 14.66
CA GLY A 97 -8.75 -10.10 14.17
C GLY A 97 -7.26 -10.05 13.81
N HIS A 98 -6.48 -11.12 14.01
CA HIS A 98 -5.05 -11.10 13.68
C HIS A 98 -4.81 -11.35 12.19
N ASN A 99 -3.89 -10.60 11.59
CA ASN A 99 -3.39 -10.88 10.25
C ASN A 99 -2.60 -12.19 10.23
N TYR A 100 -2.89 -13.03 9.23
CA TYR A 100 -2.31 -14.35 9.06
C TYR A 100 -1.33 -14.35 7.88
N GLN A 101 -0.09 -14.76 8.12
CA GLN A 101 0.91 -14.90 7.07
C GLN A 101 0.97 -16.35 6.54
N ASP A 102 1.23 -17.29 7.45
CA ASP A 102 1.30 -18.74 7.18
C ASP A 102 1.21 -19.56 8.49
N GLY A 103 1.40 -20.87 8.39
CA GLY A 103 1.29 -21.78 9.54
C GLY A 103 2.32 -21.53 10.66
N ARG A 104 3.45 -20.88 10.36
CA ARG A 104 4.51 -20.50 11.29
C ARG A 104 4.27 -19.10 11.87
N LEU A 105 3.73 -18.19 11.08
CA LEU A 105 3.46 -16.80 11.45
C LEU A 105 1.94 -16.53 11.44
N ARG A 106 1.22 -17.20 12.35
CA ARG A 106 -0.25 -17.12 12.43
C ARG A 106 -0.78 -15.78 12.95
N VAL A 107 0.06 -15.08 13.71
CA VAL A 107 -0.21 -13.74 14.24
C VAL A 107 0.92 -12.85 13.74
N TYR A 108 0.65 -12.13 12.66
CA TYR A 108 1.62 -11.25 12.01
C TYR A 108 1.22 -9.78 12.20
N LEU A 109 1.62 -9.23 13.34
CA LEU A 109 1.25 -7.88 13.75
C LEU A 109 1.60 -6.74 12.77
N PRO A 110 2.64 -6.83 11.91
CA PRO A 110 2.87 -5.80 10.91
C PRO A 110 1.69 -5.63 9.93
N GLY A 111 0.94 -6.70 9.61
CA GLY A 111 -0.28 -6.58 8.81
C GLY A 111 -1.37 -5.81 9.55
N ASN A 112 -1.61 -6.13 10.82
CA ASN A 112 -2.57 -5.43 11.68
C ASN A 112 -2.24 -3.94 11.83
N GLY A 113 -1.01 -3.62 12.26
CA GLY A 113 -0.57 -2.24 12.44
C GLY A 113 -0.56 -1.45 11.13
N GLY A 114 -0.18 -2.12 10.04
CA GLY A 114 -0.26 -1.55 8.70
C GLY A 114 -1.69 -1.21 8.30
N LEU A 115 -2.65 -2.11 8.48
CA LEU A 115 -4.07 -1.86 8.16
C LEU A 115 -4.61 -0.65 8.93
N LEU A 116 -4.37 -0.58 10.24
CA LEU A 116 -4.84 0.54 11.07
C LEU A 116 -4.20 1.86 10.61
N THR A 117 -2.90 1.86 10.36
CA THR A 117 -2.18 3.04 9.85
C THR A 117 -2.71 3.48 8.49
N ALA A 118 -2.90 2.53 7.56
CA ALA A 118 -3.38 2.82 6.21
C ALA A 118 -4.79 3.40 6.25
N VAL A 119 -5.73 2.80 6.98
CA VAL A 119 -7.10 3.32 7.11
C VAL A 119 -7.10 4.69 7.77
N ALA A 120 -6.28 4.92 8.80
CA ALA A 120 -6.16 6.23 9.44
C ALA A 120 -5.68 7.31 8.45
N MET A 121 -4.63 7.02 7.69
CA MET A 121 -4.11 7.90 6.63
C MET A 121 -5.13 8.13 5.50
N MET A 122 -5.85 7.09 5.08
CA MET A 122 -6.88 7.18 4.06
C MET A 122 -8.07 8.04 4.51
N CYS A 123 -8.35 8.10 5.82
CA CYS A 123 -9.40 8.93 6.43
C CYS A 123 -8.96 10.37 6.68
N ALA A 124 -7.87 10.55 7.44
CA ALA A 124 -7.42 11.84 7.96
C ALA A 124 -6.38 12.55 7.06
N GLY A 125 -5.84 11.83 6.07
CA GLY A 125 -4.79 12.34 5.19
C GLY A 125 -3.43 12.42 5.86
N TRP A 126 -2.62 13.34 5.37
CA TRP A 126 -1.25 13.61 5.78
C TRP A 126 -0.97 15.11 5.72
N GLU A 127 0.20 15.55 6.20
CA GLU A 127 0.61 16.95 6.15
C GLU A 127 0.53 17.50 4.72
N GLY A 128 -0.18 18.62 4.55
CA GLY A 128 -0.41 19.24 3.25
C GLY A 128 -1.46 18.56 2.37
N CYS A 129 -2.08 17.46 2.81
CA CYS A 129 -3.22 16.87 2.13
C CYS A 129 -4.42 17.81 2.20
N LYS A 130 -5.00 18.14 1.04
CA LYS A 130 -6.16 19.04 0.92
C LYS A 130 -7.47 18.29 0.67
N GLU A 131 -7.37 17.02 0.30
CA GLU A 131 -8.51 16.18 -0.03
C GLU A 131 -9.07 15.56 1.26
N GLN A 132 -10.39 15.66 1.45
CA GLN A 132 -11.05 14.99 2.56
C GLN A 132 -11.14 13.49 2.28
N THR A 133 -10.86 12.62 3.25
CA THR A 133 -10.87 11.15 3.08
C THR A 133 -10.14 10.68 1.81
N PRO A 134 -8.86 11.07 1.64
CA PRO A 134 -8.13 10.96 0.37
C PRO A 134 -7.97 9.54 -0.15
N GLY A 135 -8.08 8.53 0.72
CA GLY A 135 -7.93 7.13 0.31
C GLY A 135 -9.20 6.46 -0.21
N PHE A 136 -10.34 7.16 -0.23
CA PHE A 136 -11.62 6.55 -0.58
C PHE A 136 -12.19 7.14 -1.89
N PRO A 137 -12.71 6.29 -2.80
CA PRO A 137 -13.30 6.74 -4.06
C PRO A 137 -14.43 7.75 -3.85
N LYS A 138 -14.50 8.77 -4.71
CA LYS A 138 -15.56 9.80 -4.69
C LYS A 138 -16.75 9.46 -5.60
N ASP A 139 -16.95 8.17 -5.87
CA ASP A 139 -17.98 7.65 -6.77
C ASP A 139 -19.36 7.49 -6.09
N GLY A 140 -19.49 7.93 -4.84
CA GLY A 140 -20.72 7.87 -4.05
C GLY A 140 -21.00 6.50 -3.39
N LYS A 141 -20.13 5.49 -3.57
CA LYS A 141 -20.32 4.16 -2.94
C LYS A 141 -19.80 4.09 -1.51
N TRP A 142 -18.92 5.02 -1.12
CA TRP A 142 -18.32 5.06 0.21
C TRP A 142 -18.88 6.21 1.05
N ASN A 143 -19.57 5.87 2.14
CA ASN A 143 -20.00 6.82 3.17
C ASN A 143 -19.04 6.76 4.35
N VAL A 144 -17.93 7.50 4.27
CA VAL A 144 -16.84 7.44 5.26
C VAL A 144 -17.11 8.42 6.40
N ARG A 145 -17.04 7.92 7.64
CA ARG A 145 -17.08 8.71 8.87
C ARG A 145 -15.91 8.32 9.75
N TRP A 146 -15.25 9.30 10.35
CA TRP A 146 -14.13 9.09 11.26
C TRP A 146 -14.07 10.25 12.26
N GLU A 147 -13.44 10.00 13.40
CA GLU A 147 -13.20 10.98 14.46
C GLU A 147 -11.87 10.68 15.16
N GLY A 148 -11.29 11.67 15.83
CA GLY A 148 -10.13 11.48 16.71
C GLY A 148 -8.83 11.03 16.04
N LEU A 149 -8.74 11.05 14.71
CA LEU A 149 -7.51 10.73 13.97
C LEU A 149 -6.69 11.98 13.67
N ASN A 150 -5.38 11.87 13.79
CA ASN A 150 -4.45 12.91 13.34
C ASN A 150 -3.94 12.59 11.93
N PRO A 151 -3.73 13.59 11.07
CA PRO A 151 -3.02 13.40 9.80
C PRO A 151 -1.65 12.78 10.04
N MET A 152 -1.21 11.90 9.13
CA MET A 152 0.18 11.43 9.12
C MET A 152 1.14 12.58 8.77
N PRO A 153 2.42 12.46 9.14
CA PRO A 153 3.48 13.28 8.55
C PRO A 153 3.56 13.15 7.02
#